data_AF-A0A848UKP5-F1
#
_entry.id   AF-A0A848UKP5-F1
#
_cell.length_a   1.000
_cell.length_b   1.000
_cell.length_c   1.000
_cell.angle_alpha   90.00
_cell.angle_beta   90.00
_cell.angle_gamma   90.00
#
_symmetry.space_group_name_H-M   'P 1'
#
loop_
_entity.id
_entity.type
_entity.pdbx_description
1 polymer ?
#
loop_
_entity_poly.entity_id
_entity_poly.type
_entity_poly.pdbx_seq_one_letter_code
_entity_poly.pdbx_strand_id
1 'polypeptide(L)'
;MTSARPDQLPRWSLADIHESLTARSFNEALERVGAEATRLVALFDEHDIRAIEPRPVTPADGVTADAVVDAWNSFNEEFQEVGAMVYATVTTDSRDELAQSLASRLDTQEAKVGPLLARLADWVHALGVDELAGVSDRVAEHRGPLTRLDQRAAHQMSEIEEGLYA
;
A
#
# COMPACT_ATOMS: atom_id res chain seq x y z
N MET A 1 15.72 26.62 17.66
CA MET A 1 14.97 27.75 17.06
C MET A 1 15.75 28.27 15.88
N THR A 2 15.45 27.79 14.68
CA THR A 2 16.13 28.21 13.44
C THR A 2 15.62 29.59 13.03
N SER A 3 16.49 30.60 13.05
CA SER A 3 16.19 31.95 12.56
C SER A 3 15.89 31.91 11.06
N ALA A 4 14.66 32.27 10.69
CA ALA A 4 14.30 32.56 9.31
C ALA A 4 15.05 33.82 8.82
N ARG A 5 15.64 33.76 7.62
CA ARG A 5 16.19 34.95 6.95
C ARG A 5 15.04 35.87 6.53
N PRO A 6 15.14 37.20 6.76
CA PRO A 6 14.00 38.13 6.64
C PRO A 6 13.43 38.29 5.22
N ASP A 7 14.12 37.79 4.18
CA ASP A 7 13.67 37.86 2.78
C ASP A 7 13.05 36.56 2.22
N GLN A 8 12.91 35.51 3.03
CA GLN A 8 12.23 34.29 2.57
C GLN A 8 10.78 34.26 3.05
N LEU A 9 9.86 34.22 2.09
CA LEU A 9 8.47 33.89 2.35
C LEU A 9 8.39 32.53 3.07
N PRO A 10 7.46 32.38 4.04
CA PRO A 10 7.26 31.10 4.71
C PRO A 10 6.92 30.04 3.67
N ARG A 11 7.62 28.90 3.76
CA ARG A 11 7.42 27.73 2.91
C ARG A 11 6.98 26.56 3.77
N TRP A 12 6.06 25.76 3.24
CA TRP A 12 5.71 24.49 3.86
C TRP A 12 6.96 23.61 3.93
N SER A 13 7.17 22.91 5.05
CA SER A 13 8.36 22.10 5.28
C SER A 13 7.95 20.70 5.69
N LEU A 14 8.56 19.70 5.03
CA LEU A 14 8.43 18.29 5.35
C LEU A 14 9.70 17.73 6.01
N ALA A 15 10.57 18.62 6.50
CA ALA A 15 11.84 18.24 7.11
C ALA A 15 11.66 17.40 8.39
N ASP A 16 10.46 17.43 8.99
CA ASP A 16 10.10 16.59 10.14
C ASP A 16 9.93 15.10 9.77
N ILE A 17 9.74 14.79 8.48
CA ILE A 17 9.66 13.41 7.95
C ILE A 17 11.06 12.98 7.46
N HIS A 18 11.55 13.67 6.43
CA HIS A 18 12.92 13.53 5.94
C HIS A 18 13.47 14.89 5.54
N GLU A 19 14.78 15.10 5.72
CA GLU A 19 15.40 16.40 5.47
C GLU A 19 15.30 16.85 4.00
N SER A 20 15.43 15.91 3.06
CA SER A 20 15.32 16.16 1.61
C SER A 20 15.08 14.85 0.84
N LEU A 21 14.75 14.95 -0.45
CA LEU A 21 14.64 13.82 -1.38
C LEU A 21 15.99 13.13 -1.68
N THR A 22 17.10 13.68 -1.20
CA THR A 22 18.44 13.10 -1.31
C THR A 22 19.00 12.66 0.03
N ALA A 23 18.25 12.86 1.12
CA ALA A 23 18.66 12.45 2.45
C ALA A 23 18.84 10.94 2.51
N ARG A 24 19.78 10.50 3.34
CA ARG A 24 20.05 9.06 3.53
C ARG A 24 18.80 8.32 4.01
N SER A 25 18.06 8.90 4.96
CA SER A 25 16.82 8.33 5.50
C SER A 25 15.76 8.14 4.41
N PHE A 26 15.59 9.13 3.53
CA PHE A 26 14.65 9.05 2.41
C PHE A 26 15.04 7.94 1.43
N ASN A 27 16.33 7.85 1.06
CA ASN A 27 16.79 6.79 0.17
C ASN A 27 16.61 5.40 0.80
N GLU A 28 16.88 5.25 2.11
CA GLU A 28 16.65 4.00 2.83
C GLU A 28 15.15 3.63 2.88
N ALA A 29 14.25 4.60 3.06
CA ALA A 29 12.80 4.41 2.97
C ALA A 29 12.36 3.98 1.56
N LEU A 30 12.84 4.67 0.52
CA LEU A 30 12.53 4.36 -0.87
C LEU A 30 12.98 2.94 -1.29
N GLU A 31 14.15 2.50 -0.83
CA GLU A 31 14.62 1.13 -1.08
C GLU A 31 13.78 0.10 -0.29
N ARG A 32 13.35 0.42 0.93
CA ARG A 32 12.43 -0.44 1.71
C ARG A 32 11.10 -0.63 1.00
N VAL A 33 10.48 0.44 0.49
CA VAL A 33 9.25 0.38 -0.30
C VAL A 33 9.36 -0.60 -1.46
N GLY A 34 10.46 -0.52 -2.23
CA GLY A 34 10.67 -1.44 -3.36
C GLY A 34 10.84 -2.90 -2.95
N ALA A 35 11.55 -3.14 -1.84
CA ALA A 35 11.73 -4.48 -1.29
C ALA A 35 10.42 -5.05 -0.73
N GLU A 36 9.63 -4.23 -0.03
CA GLU A 36 8.34 -4.62 0.54
C GLU A 36 7.31 -4.91 -0.53
N ALA A 37 7.24 -4.12 -1.61
CA ALA A 37 6.38 -4.44 -2.76
C ALA A 37 6.68 -5.83 -3.32
N THR A 38 7.96 -6.18 -3.46
CA THR A 38 8.39 -7.51 -3.95
C THR A 38 8.02 -8.63 -2.98
N ARG A 39 8.20 -8.41 -1.67
CA ARG A 39 7.82 -9.38 -0.64
C ARG A 39 6.31 -9.56 -0.56
N LEU A 40 5.54 -8.49 -0.72
CA LEU A 40 4.08 -8.52 -0.68
C LEU A 40 3.52 -9.34 -1.84
N VAL A 41 4.04 -9.15 -3.06
CA VAL A 41 3.69 -10.00 -4.22
C VAL A 41 4.00 -11.47 -3.92
N ALA A 42 5.21 -11.77 -3.43
CA ALA A 42 5.60 -13.14 -3.11
C ALA A 42 4.71 -13.77 -2.02
N LEU A 43 4.33 -13.01 -0.99
CA LEU A 43 3.44 -13.46 0.08
C LEU A 43 2.05 -13.81 -0.45
N PHE A 44 1.49 -12.96 -1.32
CA PHE A 44 0.20 -13.22 -1.96
C PHE A 44 0.25 -14.48 -2.83
N ASP A 45 1.35 -14.70 -3.54
CA ASP A 45 1.53 -15.89 -4.38
C ASP A 45 1.77 -17.16 -3.55
N GLU A 46 2.55 -17.08 -2.47
CA GLU A 46 2.84 -18.19 -1.55
C GLU A 46 1.55 -18.71 -0.88
N HIS A 47 0.69 -17.80 -0.45
CA HIS A 47 -0.58 -18.12 0.20
C HIS A 47 -1.74 -18.33 -0.77
N ASP A 48 -1.49 -18.22 -2.08
CA ASP A 48 -2.50 -18.34 -3.12
C ASP A 48 -3.69 -17.38 -2.93
N ILE A 49 -3.42 -16.15 -2.50
CA ILE A 49 -4.44 -15.11 -2.31
C ILE A 49 -4.95 -14.67 -3.67
N ARG A 50 -6.16 -15.11 -4.02
CA ARG A 50 -6.87 -14.78 -5.26
C ARG A 50 -8.33 -15.22 -5.14
N ALA A 51 -9.11 -15.05 -6.21
CA ALA A 51 -10.47 -15.57 -6.28
C ALA A 51 -10.49 -17.09 -6.08
N ILE A 52 -11.33 -17.55 -5.15
CA ILE A 52 -11.55 -18.96 -4.85
C ILE A 52 -13.05 -19.27 -4.82
N GLU A 53 -13.40 -20.55 -4.95
CA GLU A 53 -14.77 -20.99 -4.70
C GLU A 53 -15.13 -20.79 -3.21
N PRO A 54 -16.32 -20.26 -2.90
CA PRO A 54 -16.75 -20.06 -1.53
C PRO A 54 -16.69 -21.36 -0.72
N ARG A 55 -16.09 -21.28 0.46
CA ARG A 55 -15.92 -22.43 1.36
C ARG A 55 -15.89 -21.98 2.83
N PRO A 56 -16.18 -22.89 3.78
CA PRO A 56 -15.99 -22.58 5.19
C PRO A 56 -14.54 -22.16 5.49
N VAL A 57 -14.42 -21.15 6.35
CA VAL A 57 -13.15 -20.66 6.86
C VAL A 57 -12.49 -21.69 7.78
N THR A 58 -11.17 -21.74 7.74
CA THR A 58 -10.31 -22.59 8.56
C THR A 58 -9.38 -21.74 9.43
N PRO A 59 -8.80 -22.29 10.50
CA PRO A 59 -7.79 -21.57 11.28
C PRO A 59 -6.56 -21.13 10.46
N ALA A 60 -6.22 -21.87 9.40
CA ALA A 60 -5.10 -21.52 8.52
C ALA A 60 -5.39 -20.27 7.68
N ASP A 61 -6.66 -20.04 7.31
CA ASP A 61 -7.07 -18.81 6.63
C ASP A 61 -6.89 -17.61 7.56
N GLY A 62 -7.14 -17.78 8.86
CA GLY A 62 -6.93 -16.73 9.85
C GLY A 62 -5.46 -16.29 9.96
N VAL A 63 -4.55 -17.27 10.10
CA VAL A 63 -3.09 -17.00 10.12
C VAL A 63 -2.62 -16.32 8.83
N THR A 64 -3.17 -16.76 7.70
CA THR A 64 -2.87 -16.18 6.38
C THR A 64 -3.38 -14.74 6.28
N ALA A 65 -4.61 -14.48 6.73
CA ALA A 65 -5.19 -13.15 6.74
C ALA A 65 -4.41 -12.17 7.62
N ASP A 66 -3.97 -12.61 8.81
CA ASP A 66 -3.14 -11.81 9.71
C ASP A 66 -1.84 -11.38 9.02
N ALA A 67 -1.13 -12.33 8.41
CA ALA A 67 0.12 -12.05 7.71
C ALA A 67 -0.06 -11.09 6.53
N VAL A 68 -1.11 -11.29 5.73
CA VAL A 68 -1.40 -10.48 4.53
C VAL A 68 -1.83 -9.06 4.90
N VAL A 69 -2.71 -8.90 5.90
CA VAL A 69 -3.18 -7.59 6.36
C VAL A 69 -2.04 -6.79 6.99
N ASP A 70 -1.21 -7.42 7.82
CA ASP A 70 -0.05 -6.76 8.44
C ASP A 70 0.98 -6.33 7.38
N ALA A 71 1.27 -7.19 6.41
CA ALA A 71 2.19 -6.87 5.32
C ALA A 71 1.66 -5.75 4.42
N TRP A 72 0.37 -5.77 4.08
CA TRP A 72 -0.28 -4.71 3.28
C TRP A 72 -0.23 -3.36 4.00
N ASN A 73 -0.60 -3.34 5.28
CA ASN A 73 -0.62 -2.11 6.07
C ASN A 73 0.79 -1.54 6.23
N SER A 74 1.79 -2.39 6.50
CA SER A 74 3.19 -1.97 6.62
C SER A 74 3.71 -1.34 5.32
N PHE A 75 3.48 -1.99 4.18
CA PHE A 75 3.85 -1.45 2.87
C PHE A 75 3.16 -0.11 2.62
N ASN A 76 1.85 -0.02 2.87
CA ASN A 76 1.09 1.19 2.58
C ASN A 76 1.49 2.35 3.49
N GLU A 77 1.83 2.12 4.76
CA GLU A 77 2.34 3.16 5.65
C GLU A 77 3.63 3.78 5.10
N GLU A 78 4.62 2.96 4.78
CA GLU A 78 5.90 3.43 4.25
C GLU A 78 5.76 4.06 2.85
N PHE A 79 4.94 3.46 1.97
CA PHE A 79 4.68 3.97 0.62
C PHE A 79 4.03 5.37 0.68
N GLN A 80 3.07 5.58 1.57
CA GLN A 80 2.39 6.87 1.72
C GLN A 80 3.31 7.94 2.31
N GLU A 81 4.19 7.59 3.23
CA GLU A 81 5.18 8.53 3.80
C GLU A 81 6.14 9.05 2.71
N VAL A 82 6.76 8.14 1.95
CA VAL A 82 7.68 8.49 0.85
C VAL A 82 6.93 9.23 -0.26
N GLY A 83 5.75 8.75 -0.63
CA GLY A 83 4.89 9.34 -1.66
C GLY A 83 4.45 10.76 -1.33
N ALA A 84 4.11 11.04 -0.07
CA ALA A 84 3.71 12.38 0.36
C ALA A 84 4.83 13.41 0.14
N MET A 85 6.09 13.05 0.44
CA MET A 85 7.22 13.97 0.25
C MET A 85 7.52 14.25 -1.22
N VAL A 86 7.46 13.21 -2.06
CA VAL A 86 7.65 13.33 -3.51
C VAL A 86 6.51 14.16 -4.11
N TYR A 87 5.26 13.83 -3.80
CA TYR A 87 4.08 14.50 -4.34
C TYR A 87 4.00 15.96 -3.91
N ALA A 88 4.32 16.28 -2.65
CA ALA A 88 4.40 17.67 -2.20
C ALA A 88 5.45 18.49 -2.97
N THR A 89 6.58 17.88 -3.32
CA THR A 89 7.61 18.54 -4.12
C THR A 89 7.14 18.75 -5.55
N VAL A 90 6.60 17.71 -6.20
CA VAL A 90 6.06 17.78 -7.57
C VAL A 90 4.94 18.81 -7.71
N THR A 91 4.04 18.90 -6.72
CA THR A 91 2.92 19.85 -6.75
C THR A 91 3.36 21.29 -6.46
N THR A 92 4.48 21.48 -5.76
CA THR A 92 5.07 22.79 -5.49
C THR A 92 5.93 23.28 -6.65
N ASP A 93 6.75 22.39 -7.22
CA ASP A 93 7.59 22.64 -8.39
C ASP A 93 7.51 21.45 -9.36
N SER A 94 6.64 21.57 -10.34
CA SER A 94 6.44 20.52 -11.35
C SER A 94 7.62 20.34 -12.30
N ARG A 95 8.62 21.23 -12.26
CA ARG A 95 9.86 21.15 -13.06
C ARG A 95 11.01 20.49 -12.31
N ASP A 96 10.82 20.09 -11.05
CA ASP A 96 11.85 19.35 -10.31
C ASP A 96 12.06 17.95 -10.92
N GLU A 97 13.14 17.79 -11.68
CA GLU A 97 13.46 16.56 -12.40
C GLU A 97 13.66 15.35 -11.46
N LEU A 98 14.23 15.57 -10.27
CA LEU A 98 14.43 14.50 -9.29
C LEU A 98 13.08 14.03 -8.74
N ALA A 99 12.21 14.97 -8.35
CA ALA A 99 10.89 14.64 -7.81
C ALA A 99 10.03 13.93 -8.87
N GLN A 100 10.07 14.36 -10.13
CA GLN A 100 9.38 13.67 -11.24
C GLN A 100 9.91 12.25 -11.44
N SER A 101 11.24 12.07 -11.43
CA SER A 101 11.83 10.73 -11.56
C SER A 101 11.44 9.81 -10.41
N LEU A 102 11.38 10.33 -9.18
CA LEU A 102 10.96 9.57 -8.00
C LEU A 102 9.48 9.22 -8.07
N ALA A 103 8.62 10.13 -8.55
CA ALA A 103 7.19 9.85 -8.76
C ALA A 103 6.98 8.68 -9.72
N SER A 104 7.63 8.70 -10.90
CA SER A 104 7.55 7.57 -11.84
C SER A 104 8.06 6.24 -11.25
N ARG A 105 9.06 6.30 -10.37
CA ARG A 105 9.56 5.10 -9.66
C ARG A 105 8.53 4.55 -8.68
N LEU A 106 7.80 5.42 -7.99
CA LEU A 106 6.71 5.05 -7.08
C LEU A 106 5.50 4.50 -7.85
N ASP A 107 5.11 5.14 -8.96
CA ASP A 107 4.06 4.63 -9.86
C ASP A 107 4.36 3.19 -10.30
N THR A 108 5.64 2.90 -10.60
CA THR A 108 6.09 1.54 -10.95
C THR A 108 5.94 0.54 -9.80
N GLN A 109 6.04 0.97 -8.54
CA GLN A 109 5.78 0.08 -7.40
C GLN A 109 4.28 -0.09 -7.16
N GLU A 110 3.50 1.00 -7.29
CA GLU A 110 2.05 0.96 -7.17
C GLU A 110 1.42 0.03 -8.20
N ALA A 111 1.85 0.09 -9.47
CA ALA A 111 1.39 -0.80 -10.54
C ALA A 111 1.60 -2.30 -10.22
N LYS A 112 2.65 -2.65 -9.45
CA LYS A 112 2.89 -4.04 -9.03
C LYS A 112 1.96 -4.49 -7.91
N VAL A 113 1.62 -3.58 -7.00
CA VAL A 113 0.86 -3.90 -5.77
C VAL A 113 -0.65 -3.69 -5.97
N GLY A 114 -1.06 -2.78 -6.86
CA GLY A 114 -2.45 -2.46 -7.15
C GLY A 114 -3.34 -3.69 -7.41
N PRO A 115 -2.93 -4.63 -8.29
CA PRO A 115 -3.70 -5.86 -8.55
C PRO A 115 -3.89 -6.75 -7.31
N LEU A 116 -2.97 -6.71 -6.34
CA LEU A 116 -3.08 -7.52 -5.13
C LEU A 116 -4.29 -7.11 -4.28
N LEU A 117 -4.72 -5.83 -4.33
CA LEU A 117 -5.90 -5.39 -3.60
C LEU A 117 -7.19 -6.03 -4.14
N ALA A 118 -7.28 -6.21 -5.47
CA ALA A 118 -8.38 -6.92 -6.10
C ALA A 118 -8.37 -8.41 -5.70
N ARG A 119 -7.20 -9.05 -5.76
CA ARG A 119 -7.02 -10.44 -5.29
C ARG A 119 -7.44 -10.62 -3.82
N LEU A 120 -7.08 -9.67 -2.95
CA LEU A 120 -7.49 -9.69 -1.55
C LEU A 120 -9.02 -9.52 -1.40
N ALA A 121 -9.62 -8.62 -2.19
CA ALA A 121 -11.07 -8.41 -2.18
C ALA A 121 -11.83 -9.68 -2.55
N ASP A 122 -11.44 -10.35 -3.64
CA ASP A 122 -12.06 -11.61 -4.07
C ASP A 122 -11.89 -12.73 -3.05
N TRP A 123 -10.70 -12.84 -2.46
CA TRP A 123 -10.41 -13.86 -1.44
C TRP A 123 -11.24 -13.66 -0.17
N VAL A 124 -11.29 -12.42 0.33
CA VAL A 124 -12.11 -12.04 1.49
C VAL A 124 -13.60 -12.22 1.18
N HIS A 125 -14.05 -11.88 -0.03
CA HIS A 125 -15.43 -12.06 -0.46
C HIS A 125 -15.85 -13.53 -0.44
N ALA A 126 -15.02 -14.42 -0.98
CA ALA A 126 -15.31 -15.85 -1.04
C ALA A 126 -15.36 -16.52 0.35
N LEU A 127 -14.56 -16.03 1.31
CA LEU A 127 -14.48 -16.57 2.66
C LEU A 127 -15.46 -15.93 3.65
N GLY A 128 -15.89 -14.70 3.39
CA GLY A 128 -16.72 -13.90 4.29
C GLY A 128 -15.88 -13.20 5.36
N VAL A 129 -16.05 -11.87 5.44
CA VAL A 129 -15.33 -11.02 6.42
C VAL A 129 -15.66 -11.43 7.86
N ASP A 130 -16.92 -11.78 8.12
CA ASP A 130 -17.39 -12.07 9.47
C ASP A 130 -16.88 -13.43 9.97
N GLU A 131 -16.84 -14.40 9.09
CA GLU A 131 -16.29 -15.73 9.29
C GLU A 131 -14.77 -15.68 9.50
N LEU A 132 -14.05 -14.91 8.67
CA LEU A 132 -12.61 -14.67 8.84
C LEU A 132 -12.30 -13.96 10.16
N ALA A 133 -13.09 -12.97 10.56
CA ALA A 133 -12.93 -12.30 11.85
C ALA A 133 -13.11 -13.25 13.06
N GLY A 134 -13.76 -14.40 12.86
CA GLY A 134 -13.88 -15.43 13.90
C GLY A 134 -12.59 -16.23 14.13
N VAL A 135 -11.62 -16.14 13.21
CA VAL A 135 -10.36 -16.91 13.27
C VAL A 135 -9.09 -16.04 13.10
N SER A 136 -9.24 -14.73 12.87
CA SER A 136 -8.13 -13.78 12.68
C SER A 136 -8.38 -12.51 13.49
N ASP A 137 -7.40 -12.17 14.33
CA ASP A 137 -7.44 -10.95 15.13
C ASP A 137 -7.30 -9.71 14.25
N ARG A 138 -6.46 -9.75 13.20
CA ARG A 138 -6.30 -8.62 12.28
C ARG A 138 -7.55 -8.35 11.47
N VAL A 139 -8.23 -9.39 11.00
CA VAL A 139 -9.51 -9.21 10.31
C VAL A 139 -10.56 -8.63 11.26
N ALA A 140 -10.58 -9.04 12.53
CA ALA A 140 -11.48 -8.46 13.52
C ALA A 140 -11.18 -6.97 13.78
N GLU A 141 -9.92 -6.59 13.94
CA GLU A 141 -9.47 -5.20 14.12
C GLU A 141 -9.78 -4.33 12.90
N HIS A 142 -9.66 -4.89 11.70
CA HIS A 142 -9.83 -4.21 10.42
C HIS A 142 -11.15 -4.54 9.70
N ARG A 143 -12.17 -5.00 10.45
CA ARG A 143 -13.46 -5.44 9.89
C ARG A 143 -14.11 -4.37 9.01
N GLY A 144 -14.17 -3.12 9.47
CA GLY A 144 -14.81 -2.03 8.72
C GLY A 144 -14.21 -1.76 7.33
N PRO A 145 -12.88 -1.56 7.22
CA PRO A 145 -12.19 -1.53 5.94
C PRO A 145 -12.38 -2.78 5.07
N LEU A 146 -12.28 -3.99 5.65
CA LEU A 146 -12.41 -5.24 4.90
C LEU A 146 -13.84 -5.48 4.39
N THR A 147 -14.88 -5.08 5.12
CA THR A 147 -16.26 -5.08 4.63
C THR A 147 -16.44 -4.14 3.43
N ARG A 148 -15.78 -2.98 3.41
CA ARG A 148 -15.81 -2.09 2.24
C ARG A 148 -15.07 -2.69 1.04
N LEU A 149 -14.00 -3.43 1.30
CA LEU A 149 -13.24 -4.13 0.27
C LEU A 149 -14.06 -5.29 -0.33
N ASP A 150 -14.70 -6.09 0.52
CA ASP A 150 -15.65 -7.15 0.14
C ASP A 150 -16.79 -6.60 -0.75
N GLN A 151 -17.42 -5.49 -0.36
CA GLN A 151 -18.45 -4.84 -1.17
C GLN A 151 -17.96 -4.40 -2.56
N ARG A 152 -16.65 -4.13 -2.70
CA ARG A 152 -16.06 -3.75 -3.98
C ARG A 152 -15.90 -4.94 -4.92
N ALA A 153 -15.74 -6.16 -4.40
CA ALA A 153 -15.58 -7.37 -5.23
C ALA A 153 -16.75 -7.54 -6.22
N ALA A 154 -17.98 -7.19 -5.81
CA ALA A 154 -19.16 -7.21 -6.67
C ALA A 154 -19.10 -6.23 -7.88
N HIS A 155 -18.13 -5.32 -7.90
CA HIS A 155 -17.94 -4.29 -8.91
C HIS A 155 -16.55 -4.34 -9.58
N GLN A 156 -15.76 -5.38 -9.30
CA GLN A 156 -14.44 -5.58 -9.89
C GLN A 156 -14.53 -6.36 -11.20
N MET A 157 -13.52 -6.17 -12.05
CA MET A 157 -13.29 -7.03 -13.20
C MET A 157 -12.59 -8.32 -12.76
N SER A 158 -12.42 -9.28 -13.67
CA SER A 158 -11.63 -10.47 -13.36
C SER A 158 -10.17 -10.11 -13.04
N GLU A 159 -9.46 -10.97 -12.30
CA GLU A 159 -8.04 -10.76 -11.95
C GLU A 159 -7.17 -10.41 -13.18
N ILE A 160 -7.41 -11.06 -14.32
CA ILE A 160 -6.69 -10.80 -15.58
C ILE A 160 -6.99 -9.39 -16.09
N GLU A 161 -8.25 -8.97 -16.04
CA GLU A 161 -8.69 -7.65 -16.51
C GLU A 161 -8.19 -6.52 -15.59
N GLU A 162 -8.25 -6.71 -14.27
CA GLU A 162 -7.65 -5.76 -13.31
C GLU A 162 -6.13 -5.63 -13.52
N GLY A 163 -5.46 -6.73 -13.88
CA GLY A 163 -4.05 -6.71 -14.27
C GLY A 163 -3.74 -5.94 -15.57
N LEU A 164 -4.72 -5.65 -16.43
CA LEU A 164 -4.55 -4.82 -17.62
C LEU A 164 -4.71 -3.32 -17.35
N TYR A 165 -5.37 -2.95 -16.24
CA TYR A 165 -5.56 -1.55 -15.82
C TYR A 165 -4.41 -1.00 -14.98
N ALA A 166 -3.60 -1.89 -14.40
CA ALA A 166 -2.50 -1.56 -13.49
C ALA A 166 -1.23 -1.05 -14.20
#